data_AF-B3LW62-F1
#
_entry.id   AF-B3LW62-F1
#
_cell.length_a   1.000
_cell.length_b   1.000
_cell.length_c   1.000
_cell.angle_alpha   90.00
_cell.angle_beta   90.00
_cell.angle_gamma   90.00
#
_symmetry.space_group_name_H-M   'P 1'
#
loop_
_entity.id
_entity.type
_entity.pdbx_description
1 polymer ?
#
loop_
_entity_poly.entity_id
_entity_poly.type
_entity_poly.pdbx_seq_one_letter_code
_entity_poly.pdbx_strand_id
1 'polypeptide(L)'
;MAVGLDRADKSNYALRLKEMFNKEIRLQCRETNISKMSSKFHDNLLTAMEKADWQQRELERIERQLVLNRQELEKRLLLEKELTRELEATKLQEATVREHNNELMECIHALKRATGTSINHDALPARVKGVTVLRNTDGDQWIPFDLAVTDTEGLNSLCQKLQSNNIDVNKWRQLVSLATEMSMKWNYSTPNRRDNAKVDIIEIDLTSPTNQIIL
;
A
#
# COMPACT_ATOMS: atom_id res chain seq x y z
N MET A 1 -0.98 118.11 -35.03
CA MET A 1 -2.05 117.30 -34.41
C MET A 1 -1.93 115.84 -34.86
N ALA A 2 -0.97 115.08 -34.31
CA ALA A 2 -0.76 113.67 -34.68
C ALA A 2 -0.24 112.82 -33.49
N VAL A 3 -0.79 113.04 -32.30
CA VAL A 3 -0.39 112.34 -31.07
C VAL A 3 -1.62 111.62 -30.53
N GLY A 4 -1.92 110.42 -31.02
CA GLY A 4 -3.12 109.68 -30.58
C GLY A 4 -3.23 108.22 -31.03
N LEU A 5 -2.67 107.84 -32.18
CA LEU A 5 -2.81 106.48 -32.73
C LEU A 5 -1.85 105.46 -32.10
N ASP A 6 -0.66 105.91 -31.67
CA ASP A 6 0.42 105.01 -31.23
C ASP A 6 0.17 104.35 -29.84
N ARG A 7 -0.80 104.84 -29.06
CA ARG A 7 -1.21 104.20 -27.78
C ARG A 7 -2.25 103.10 -27.96
N ALA A 8 -3.16 103.23 -28.93
CA ALA A 8 -4.22 102.25 -29.16
C ALA A 8 -3.66 100.94 -29.74
N ASP A 9 -2.76 101.03 -30.71
CA ASP A 9 -2.11 99.85 -31.30
C ASP A 9 -1.20 99.12 -30.31
N LYS A 10 -0.47 99.86 -29.46
CA LYS A 10 0.33 99.26 -28.39
C LYS A 10 -0.54 98.52 -27.36
N SER A 11 -1.72 99.04 -27.05
CA SER A 11 -2.67 98.38 -26.14
C SER A 11 -3.25 97.09 -26.74
N ASN A 12 -3.57 97.08 -28.03
CA ASN A 12 -4.08 95.88 -28.71
C ASN A 12 -3.00 94.79 -28.81
N TYR A 13 -1.77 95.19 -29.15
CA TYR A 13 -0.62 94.28 -29.18
C TYR A 13 -0.35 93.64 -27.81
N ALA A 14 -0.34 94.43 -26.73
CA ALA A 14 -0.13 93.93 -25.38
C ALA A 14 -1.21 92.93 -24.95
N LEU A 15 -2.48 93.18 -25.30
CA LEU A 15 -3.60 92.29 -24.99
C LEU A 15 -3.46 90.95 -25.73
N ARG A 16 -3.15 90.98 -27.03
CA ARG A 16 -2.89 89.78 -27.84
C ARG A 16 -1.70 88.97 -27.29
N LEU A 17 -0.63 89.63 -26.87
CA LEU A 17 0.54 88.98 -26.28
C LEU A 17 0.18 88.30 -24.95
N LYS A 18 -0.59 88.96 -24.09
CA LYS A 18 -1.10 88.38 -22.84
C LYS A 18 -1.98 87.15 -23.09
N GLU A 19 -2.85 87.19 -24.10
CA GLU A 19 -3.65 86.03 -24.50
C GLU A 19 -2.80 84.87 -25.00
N MET A 20 -1.76 85.14 -25.79
CA MET A 20 -0.82 84.10 -26.24
C MET A 20 -0.08 83.47 -25.05
N PHE A 21 0.43 84.27 -24.12
CA PHE A 21 1.05 83.74 -22.90
C PHE A 21 0.09 82.91 -22.05
N ASN A 22 -1.16 83.35 -21.88
CA ASN A 22 -2.17 82.57 -21.16
C ASN A 22 -2.49 81.24 -21.87
N LYS A 23 -2.52 81.22 -23.21
CA LYS A 23 -2.68 79.99 -24.00
C LYS A 23 -1.51 79.04 -23.80
N GLU A 24 -0.29 79.56 -23.81
CA GLU A 24 0.94 78.80 -23.58
C GLU A 24 0.95 78.17 -22.19
N ILE A 25 0.69 78.96 -21.13
CA ILE A 25 0.59 78.47 -19.75
C ILE A 25 -0.45 77.33 -19.65
N ARG A 26 -1.60 77.47 -20.32
CA ARG A 26 -2.64 76.43 -20.33
C ARG A 26 -2.20 75.17 -21.07
N LEU A 27 -1.46 75.29 -22.17
CA LEU A 27 -0.91 74.13 -22.89
C LEU A 27 0.14 73.42 -22.04
N GLN A 28 1.04 74.16 -21.41
CA GLN A 28 2.05 73.60 -20.49
C GLN A 28 1.40 72.89 -19.29
N CYS A 29 0.34 73.46 -18.70
CA CYS A 29 -0.44 72.78 -17.66
C CYS A 29 -1.11 71.49 -18.15
N ARG A 30 -1.57 71.44 -19.41
CA ARG A 30 -2.14 70.22 -19.99
C ARG A 30 -1.08 69.16 -20.28
N GLU A 31 0.06 69.56 -20.84
CA GLU A 31 1.18 68.68 -21.13
C GLU A 31 1.71 68.03 -19.84
N THR A 32 1.96 68.83 -18.80
CA THR A 32 2.40 68.30 -17.50
C THR A 32 1.38 67.34 -16.87
N ASN A 33 0.08 67.57 -17.04
CA ASN A 33 -0.96 66.64 -16.60
C ASN A 33 -0.95 65.34 -17.41
N ILE A 34 -0.78 65.40 -18.72
CA ILE A 34 -0.65 64.22 -19.59
C ILE A 34 0.58 63.41 -19.20
N SER A 35 1.73 64.05 -18.98
CA SER A 35 2.95 63.37 -18.54
C SER A 35 2.76 62.66 -17.19
N LYS A 36 2.10 63.30 -16.22
CA LYS A 36 1.76 62.67 -14.93
C LYS A 36 0.85 61.46 -15.09
N MET A 37 -0.18 61.56 -15.94
CA MET A 37 -1.09 60.45 -16.20
C MET A 37 -0.41 59.30 -16.93
N SER A 38 0.45 59.62 -17.91
CA SER A 38 1.25 58.64 -18.65
C SER A 38 2.22 57.91 -17.73
N SER A 39 2.92 58.63 -16.83
CA SER A 39 3.80 58.02 -15.82
C SER A 39 3.03 57.06 -14.93
N LYS A 40 1.89 57.48 -14.35
CA LYS A 40 1.06 56.61 -13.51
C LYS A 40 0.56 55.37 -14.24
N PHE A 41 0.16 55.53 -15.50
CA PHE A 41 -0.28 54.40 -16.32
C PHE A 41 0.87 53.42 -16.57
N HIS A 42 2.06 53.94 -16.87
CA HIS A 42 3.25 53.12 -17.09
C HIS A 42 3.65 52.35 -15.82
N ASP A 43 3.67 53.00 -14.65
CA ASP A 43 3.99 52.34 -13.37
C ASP A 43 2.99 51.22 -13.04
N ASN A 44 1.69 51.49 -13.25
CA ASN A 44 0.64 50.49 -13.05
C ASN A 44 0.76 49.31 -14.03
N LEU A 45 1.08 49.60 -15.29
CA LEU A 45 1.27 48.58 -16.32
C LEU A 45 2.47 47.70 -15.98
N LEU A 46 3.59 48.29 -15.56
CA LEU A 46 4.79 47.55 -15.15
C LEU A 46 4.49 46.64 -13.97
N THR A 47 3.81 47.16 -12.94
CA THR A 47 3.39 46.37 -11.77
C THR A 47 2.48 45.20 -12.16
N ALA A 48 1.54 45.43 -13.09
CA ALA A 48 0.64 44.38 -13.57
C ALA A 48 1.38 43.30 -14.38
N MET A 49 2.35 43.70 -15.21
CA MET A 49 3.19 42.78 -15.98
C MET A 49 4.06 41.92 -15.05
N GLU A 50 4.71 42.51 -14.05
CA GLU A 50 5.50 41.77 -13.06
C GLU A 50 4.66 40.75 -12.29
N LYS A 51 3.42 41.13 -11.92
CA LYS A 51 2.48 40.22 -11.27
C LYS A 51 2.06 39.07 -12.19
N ALA A 52 1.79 39.35 -13.46
CA ALA A 52 1.44 38.32 -14.44
C ALA A 52 2.58 37.32 -14.66
N ASP A 53 3.82 37.82 -14.79
CA ASP A 53 5.02 36.98 -14.91
C ASP A 53 5.22 36.10 -13.68
N TRP A 54 5.01 36.64 -12.47
CA TRP A 54 5.07 35.86 -11.24
C TRP A 54 4.00 34.77 -11.20
N GLN A 55 2.76 35.09 -11.55
CA GLN A 55 1.65 34.13 -11.59
C GLN A 55 1.92 33.01 -12.60
N GLN A 56 2.48 33.35 -13.77
CA GLN A 56 2.86 32.38 -14.79
C GLN A 56 3.91 31.39 -14.27
N ARG A 57 4.97 31.89 -13.62
CA ARG A 57 6.01 31.03 -13.03
C ARG A 57 5.45 30.11 -11.95
N GLU A 58 4.52 30.62 -11.14
CA GLU A 58 3.90 29.85 -10.07
C GLU A 58 2.96 28.77 -10.62
N LEU A 59 2.22 29.07 -11.69
CA LEU A 59 1.40 28.09 -12.41
C LEU A 59 2.28 26.97 -12.97
N GLU A 60 3.39 27.30 -13.65
CA GLU A 60 4.33 26.30 -14.16
C GLU A 60 4.94 25.43 -13.06
N ARG A 61 5.21 26.00 -11.88
CA ARG A 61 5.69 25.27 -10.70
C ARG A 61 4.65 24.26 -10.22
N ILE A 62 3.39 24.67 -10.13
CA ILE A 62 2.27 23.81 -9.70
C ILE A 62 2.03 22.69 -10.71
N GLU A 63 2.05 22.99 -12.01
CA GLU A 63 1.89 21.99 -13.07
C GLU A 63 2.98 20.91 -13.02
N ARG A 64 4.25 21.30 -12.83
CA ARG A 64 5.35 20.34 -12.64
C ARG A 64 5.10 19.43 -11.45
N GLN A 65 4.66 19.97 -10.31
CA GLN A 65 4.36 19.16 -9.13
C GLN A 65 3.18 18.21 -9.36
N LEU A 66 2.15 18.67 -10.08
CA LEU A 66 0.98 17.88 -10.41
C LEU A 66 1.34 16.67 -11.28
N VAL A 67 2.23 16.84 -12.27
CA VAL A 67 2.76 15.74 -13.09
C VAL A 67 3.51 14.72 -12.23
N LEU A 68 4.40 15.16 -11.34
CA LEU A 68 5.13 14.26 -10.43
C LEU A 68 4.19 13.47 -9.51
N ASN A 69 3.18 14.15 -8.94
CA ASN A 69 2.19 13.50 -8.08
C ASN A 69 1.36 12.46 -8.84
N ARG A 70 0.99 12.72 -10.10
CA ARG A 70 0.28 11.74 -10.95
C ARG A 70 1.11 10.49 -11.19
N GLN A 71 2.39 10.65 -11.54
CA GLN A 71 3.30 9.53 -11.75
C GLN A 71 3.50 8.68 -10.49
N GLU A 72 3.59 9.32 -9.32
CA GLU A 72 3.69 8.62 -8.04
C GLU A 72 2.39 7.87 -7.71
N LEU A 73 1.22 8.46 -7.97
CA LEU A 73 -0.06 7.81 -7.76
C LEU A 73 -0.24 6.58 -8.67
N GLU A 74 0.18 6.67 -9.94
CA GLU A 74 0.18 5.54 -10.87
C GLU A 74 1.05 4.38 -10.39
N LYS A 75 2.25 4.68 -9.86
CA LYS A 75 3.13 3.66 -9.25
C LYS A 75 2.48 2.98 -8.05
N ARG A 76 1.86 3.76 -7.16
CA ARG A 76 1.14 3.22 -5.99
C ARG A 76 -0.03 2.34 -6.39
N LEU A 77 -0.79 2.75 -7.41
CA LEU A 77 -1.89 1.95 -7.94
C LEU A 77 -1.40 0.62 -8.54
N LEU A 78 -0.25 0.60 -9.22
CA LEU A 78 0.35 -0.63 -9.72
C LEU A 78 0.79 -1.56 -8.57
N LEU A 79 1.42 -1.00 -7.53
CA LEU A 79 1.82 -1.76 -6.36
C LEU A 79 0.62 -2.34 -5.60
N GLU A 80 -0.45 -1.56 -5.44
CA GLU A 80 -1.69 -2.02 -4.80
C GLU A 80 -2.33 -3.18 -5.56
N LYS A 81 -2.34 -3.11 -6.90
CA LYS A 81 -2.83 -4.20 -7.75
C LYS A 81 -1.98 -5.46 -7.59
N GLU A 82 -0.66 -5.32 -7.52
CA GLU A 82 0.25 -6.47 -7.31
C GLU A 82 0.03 -7.09 -5.94
N LEU A 83 -0.01 -6.27 -4.89
CA LEU A 83 -0.24 -6.72 -3.51
C LEU A 83 -1.60 -7.42 -3.37
N THR A 84 -2.63 -6.92 -4.05
CA THR A 84 -3.96 -7.56 -4.05
C THR A 84 -3.90 -8.93 -4.70
N ARG A 85 -3.20 -9.09 -5.83
CA ARG A 85 -3.02 -10.40 -6.48
C ARG A 85 -2.23 -11.37 -5.60
N GLU A 86 -1.16 -10.91 -4.97
CA GLU A 86 -0.36 -11.73 -4.04
C GLU A 86 -1.18 -12.14 -2.81
N LEU A 87 -2.01 -11.24 -2.28
CA LEU A 87 -2.92 -11.53 -1.17
C LEU A 87 -4.03 -12.52 -1.56
N GLU A 88 -4.56 -12.45 -2.78
CA GLU A 88 -5.51 -13.44 -3.29
C GLU A 88 -4.84 -14.80 -3.51
N ALA A 89 -3.62 -14.82 -4.05
CA ALA A 89 -2.85 -16.05 -4.25
C ALA A 89 -2.52 -16.74 -2.92
N THR A 90 -2.08 -15.97 -1.92
CA THR A 90 -1.81 -16.49 -0.57
C THR A 90 -3.07 -16.99 0.12
N LYS A 91 -4.21 -16.27 0.02
CA LYS A 91 -5.49 -16.75 0.55
C LYS A 91 -5.93 -18.07 -0.09
N LEU A 92 -5.78 -18.20 -1.41
CA LEU A 92 -6.11 -19.44 -2.11
C LEU A 92 -5.19 -20.57 -1.65
N GLN A 93 -3.90 -20.30 -1.51
CA GLN A 93 -2.93 -21.26 -0.99
C GLN A 93 -3.28 -21.68 0.44
N GLU A 94 -3.58 -20.76 1.35
CA GLU A 94 -4.01 -21.07 2.70
C GLU A 94 -5.31 -21.89 2.75
N ALA A 95 -6.26 -21.60 1.86
CA ALA A 95 -7.50 -22.37 1.76
C ALA A 95 -7.22 -23.82 1.36
N THR A 96 -6.38 -24.04 0.34
CA THR A 96 -5.97 -25.39 -0.07
C THR A 96 -5.18 -26.12 1.01
N VAL A 97 -4.31 -25.42 1.75
CA VAL A 97 -3.58 -26.00 2.89
C VAL A 97 -4.54 -26.40 4.01
N ARG A 98 -5.53 -25.57 4.31
CA ARG A 98 -6.57 -25.86 5.31
C ARG A 98 -7.43 -27.06 4.91
N GLU A 99 -7.87 -27.12 3.66
CA GLU A 99 -8.64 -28.25 3.12
C GLU A 99 -7.84 -29.56 3.23
N HIS A 100 -6.59 -29.55 2.77
CA HIS A 100 -5.70 -30.71 2.86
C HIS A 100 -5.41 -31.13 4.31
N ASN A 101 -5.27 -30.18 5.24
CA ASN A 101 -5.10 -30.48 6.66
C ASN A 101 -6.38 -31.09 7.27
N ASN A 102 -7.55 -30.60 6.88
CA ASN A 102 -8.83 -31.17 7.31
C ASN A 102 -8.96 -32.62 6.83
N GLU A 103 -8.64 -32.90 5.57
CA GLU A 103 -8.64 -34.26 5.01
C GLU A 103 -7.69 -35.19 5.78
N LEU A 104 -6.46 -34.72 6.08
CA LEU A 104 -5.50 -35.49 6.87
C LEU A 104 -6.06 -35.80 8.28
N MET A 105 -6.65 -34.81 8.94
CA MET A 105 -7.26 -34.99 10.25
C MET A 105 -8.45 -35.95 10.21
N GLU A 106 -9.30 -35.87 9.19
CA GLU A 106 -10.40 -36.82 8.99
C GLU A 106 -9.91 -38.24 8.79
N CYS A 107 -8.85 -38.45 7.99
CA CYS A 107 -8.23 -39.77 7.83
C CYS A 107 -7.67 -40.31 9.14
N ILE A 108 -6.99 -39.48 9.93
CA ILE A 108 -6.48 -39.86 11.25
C ILE A 108 -7.63 -40.23 12.20
N HIS A 109 -8.71 -39.43 12.22
CA HIS A 109 -9.89 -39.72 13.02
C HIS A 109 -10.60 -41.01 12.59
N ALA A 110 -10.68 -41.29 11.29
CA ALA A 110 -11.25 -42.51 10.76
C ALA A 110 -10.41 -43.74 11.14
N LEU A 111 -9.08 -43.64 11.06
CA LEU A 111 -8.16 -44.69 11.51
C LEU A 111 -8.29 -44.91 13.01
N LYS A 112 -8.18 -43.85 13.83
CA LYS A 112 -8.32 -43.92 15.28
C LYS A 112 -9.62 -44.61 15.71
N ARG A 113 -10.75 -44.31 15.04
CA ARG A 113 -12.04 -44.96 15.30
C ARG A 113 -12.08 -46.43 14.87
N ALA A 114 -11.47 -46.77 13.73
CA ALA A 114 -11.51 -48.13 13.18
C ALA A 114 -10.59 -49.10 13.96
N THR A 115 -9.44 -48.63 14.43
CA THR A 115 -8.36 -49.49 14.94
C THR A 115 -8.06 -49.28 16.42
N GLY A 116 -8.58 -48.20 17.02
CA GLY A 116 -8.14 -47.77 18.34
C GLY A 116 -6.70 -47.24 18.36
N THR A 117 -6.13 -46.84 17.20
CA THR A 117 -4.77 -46.32 17.10
C THR A 117 -4.70 -44.83 17.47
N SER A 118 -3.75 -44.47 18.34
CA SER A 118 -3.34 -43.08 18.54
C SER A 118 -2.09 -42.83 17.71
N ILE A 119 -2.17 -41.92 16.73
CA ILE A 119 -1.08 -41.57 15.82
C ILE A 119 -0.44 -40.26 16.30
N ASN A 120 0.89 -40.22 16.36
CA ASN A 120 1.64 -39.00 16.63
C ASN A 120 1.73 -38.14 15.36
N HIS A 121 1.08 -36.97 15.39
CA HIS A 121 1.05 -36.04 14.27
C HIS A 121 2.43 -35.48 13.92
N ASP A 122 3.29 -35.25 14.92
CA ASP A 122 4.60 -34.61 14.73
C ASP A 122 5.61 -35.52 14.00
N ALA A 123 5.30 -36.82 13.90
CA ALA A 123 6.15 -37.79 13.22
C ALA A 123 5.86 -37.90 11.72
N LEU A 124 4.68 -37.43 11.27
CA LEU A 124 4.27 -37.48 9.87
C LEU A 124 4.96 -36.38 9.02
N PRO A 125 5.21 -36.61 7.72
CA PRO A 125 5.02 -37.88 7.04
C PRO A 125 6.15 -38.86 7.32
N ALA A 126 7.35 -38.42 7.68
CA ALA A 126 8.57 -39.23 7.65
C ALA A 126 8.44 -40.59 8.34
N ARG A 127 7.68 -40.67 9.43
CA ARG A 127 7.45 -41.88 10.21
C ARG A 127 6.01 -41.92 10.72
N VAL A 128 5.40 -43.09 10.68
CA VAL A 128 4.11 -43.33 11.33
C VAL A 128 4.40 -43.92 12.70
N LYS A 129 4.38 -43.07 13.71
CA LYS A 129 4.57 -43.46 15.11
C LYS A 129 3.25 -43.40 15.86
N GLY A 130 2.94 -44.42 16.64
CA GLY A 130 1.69 -44.46 17.39
C GLY A 130 1.59 -45.64 18.34
N VAL A 131 0.43 -45.77 18.96
CA VAL A 131 0.10 -46.88 19.85
C VAL A 131 -1.29 -47.41 19.49
N THR A 132 -1.40 -48.72 19.34
CA THR A 132 -2.67 -49.42 19.15
C THR A 132 -3.07 -50.12 20.43
N VAL A 133 -4.37 -50.12 20.76
CA VAL A 133 -4.91 -50.90 21.89
C VAL A 133 -5.57 -52.16 21.36
N LEU A 134 -5.04 -53.33 21.71
CA LEU A 134 -5.65 -54.63 21.48
C LEU A 134 -6.40 -55.05 22.73
N ARG A 135 -7.73 -55.14 22.65
CA ARG A 135 -8.56 -55.58 23.76
C ARG A 135 -8.61 -57.10 23.80
N ASN A 136 -7.96 -57.72 24.77
CA ASN A 136 -8.02 -59.16 25.00
C ASN A 136 -8.87 -59.47 26.25
N THR A 137 -9.32 -60.72 26.40
CA THR A 137 -10.07 -61.18 27.57
C THR A 137 -9.30 -61.03 28.88
N ASP A 138 -7.96 -61.00 28.81
CA ASP A 138 -7.05 -60.90 29.96
C ASP A 138 -6.55 -59.47 30.22
N GLY A 139 -7.07 -58.48 29.48
CA GLY A 139 -6.72 -57.06 29.61
C GLY A 139 -6.36 -56.38 28.29
N ASP A 140 -6.30 -55.05 28.34
CA ASP A 140 -5.95 -54.21 27.19
C ASP A 140 -4.43 -54.22 26.98
N GLN A 141 -3.98 -54.72 25.83
CA GLN A 141 -2.58 -54.73 25.43
C GLN A 141 -2.27 -53.50 24.56
N TRP A 142 -1.33 -52.67 25.01
CA TRP A 142 -0.85 -51.51 24.27
C TRP A 142 0.33 -51.91 23.39
N ILE A 143 0.17 -51.79 22.07
CA ILE A 143 1.18 -52.16 21.07
C ILE A 143 1.74 -50.86 20.46
N PRO A 144 2.93 -50.39 20.88
CA PRO A 144 3.59 -49.28 20.23
C PRO A 144 4.11 -49.70 18.86
N PHE A 145 4.03 -48.81 17.88
CA PHE A 145 4.60 -48.98 16.55
C PHE A 145 5.31 -47.71 16.09
N ASP A 146 6.38 -47.89 15.36
CA ASP A 146 7.19 -46.83 14.77
C ASP A 146 7.70 -47.34 13.43
N LEU A 147 6.98 -46.96 12.37
CA LEU A 147 7.20 -47.47 11.03
C LEU A 147 7.65 -46.32 10.12
N ALA A 148 8.64 -46.59 9.27
CA ALA A 148 8.95 -45.67 8.18
C ALA A 148 7.82 -45.71 7.13
N VAL A 149 7.62 -44.61 6.41
CA VAL A 149 6.64 -44.50 5.30
C VAL A 149 6.74 -45.63 4.29
N THR A 150 7.97 -46.08 4.04
CA THR A 150 8.30 -47.10 3.04
C THR A 150 8.27 -48.52 3.59
N ASP A 151 8.03 -48.71 4.89
CA ASP A 151 8.05 -50.01 5.56
C ASP A 151 6.72 -50.75 5.39
N THR A 152 6.46 -51.19 4.16
CA THR A 152 5.25 -51.95 3.80
C THR A 152 5.20 -53.31 4.51
N GLU A 153 6.36 -53.92 4.79
CA GLU A 153 6.48 -55.18 5.52
C GLU A 153 6.15 -55.00 7.02
N GLY A 154 6.66 -53.95 7.65
CA GLY A 154 6.33 -53.58 9.03
C GLY A 154 4.86 -53.23 9.21
N LEU A 155 4.26 -52.51 8.24
CA LEU A 155 2.82 -52.24 8.24
C LEU A 155 1.98 -53.52 8.09
N ASN A 156 2.36 -54.41 7.17
CA ASN A 156 1.70 -55.71 7.03
C ASN A 156 1.83 -56.54 8.31
N SER A 157 2.99 -56.54 8.96
CA SER A 157 3.21 -57.22 10.24
C SER A 157 2.35 -56.62 11.37
N LEU A 158 2.19 -55.30 11.40
CA LEU A 158 1.28 -54.63 12.33
C LEU A 158 -0.19 -55.00 12.05
N CYS A 159 -0.61 -55.01 10.78
CA CYS A 159 -1.94 -55.45 10.39
C CYS A 159 -2.19 -56.92 10.74
N GLN A 160 -1.17 -57.78 10.61
CA GLN A 160 -1.23 -59.17 11.03
C GLN A 160 -1.38 -59.29 12.55
N LYS A 161 -0.64 -58.52 13.35
CA LYS A 161 -0.81 -58.50 14.81
C LYS A 161 -2.19 -58.01 15.25
N LEU A 162 -2.81 -57.16 14.43
CA LEU A 162 -4.11 -56.57 14.67
C LEU A 162 -5.25 -57.31 13.95
N GLN A 163 -5.02 -58.57 13.54
CA GLN A 163 -5.90 -59.46 12.77
C GLN A 163 -7.35 -59.60 13.29
N SER A 164 -7.71 -59.01 14.43
CA SER A 164 -9.08 -58.92 14.95
C SER A 164 -9.86 -57.67 14.51
N ASN A 165 -9.20 -56.59 14.07
CA ASN A 165 -9.81 -55.25 14.00
C ASN A 165 -9.83 -54.66 12.58
N ASN A 166 -10.37 -55.37 11.58
CA ASN A 166 -10.83 -54.79 10.30
C ASN A 166 -9.94 -53.66 9.71
N ILE A 167 -8.62 -53.83 9.78
CA ILE A 167 -7.67 -52.76 9.46
C ILE A 167 -7.54 -52.67 7.95
N ASP A 168 -8.13 -51.61 7.40
CA ASP A 168 -8.02 -51.32 5.98
C ASP A 168 -6.62 -50.78 5.66
N VAL A 169 -5.77 -51.64 5.12
CA VAL A 169 -4.43 -51.30 4.63
C VAL A 169 -4.48 -50.12 3.64
N ASN A 170 -5.59 -49.95 2.92
CA ASN A 170 -5.74 -48.83 1.99
C ASN A 170 -5.90 -47.50 2.72
N LYS A 171 -6.58 -47.45 3.87
CA LYS A 171 -6.69 -46.21 4.68
C LYS A 171 -5.34 -45.78 5.27
N TRP A 172 -4.51 -46.74 5.63
CA TRP A 172 -3.13 -46.46 6.07
C TRP A 172 -2.27 -45.92 4.93
N ARG A 173 -2.36 -46.53 3.74
CA ARG A 173 -1.70 -45.97 2.53
C ARG A 173 -2.21 -44.57 2.21
N GLN A 174 -3.52 -44.33 2.30
CA GLN A 174 -4.10 -43.01 2.06
C GLN A 174 -3.56 -41.97 3.03
N LEU A 175 -3.46 -42.27 4.34
CA LEU A 175 -2.86 -41.35 5.32
C LEU A 175 -1.42 -40.99 4.96
N VAL A 176 -0.61 -41.99 4.61
CA VAL A 176 0.80 -41.79 4.27
C VAL A 176 0.95 -40.98 2.98
N SER A 177 0.12 -41.26 1.97
CA SER A 177 0.07 -40.47 0.74
C SER A 177 -0.32 -39.02 1.01
N LEU A 178 -1.40 -38.78 1.76
CA LEU A 178 -1.87 -37.44 2.13
C LEU A 178 -0.81 -36.66 2.92
N ALA A 179 -0.12 -37.30 3.87
CA ALA A 179 0.94 -36.67 4.63
C ALA A 179 2.18 -36.37 3.76
N THR A 180 2.50 -37.23 2.80
CA THR A 180 3.63 -37.01 1.87
C THR A 180 3.35 -35.85 0.92
N GLU A 181 2.12 -35.78 0.38
CA GLU A 181 1.66 -34.64 -0.42
C GLU A 181 1.72 -33.33 0.37
N MET A 182 1.42 -33.38 1.68
CA MET A 182 1.56 -32.25 2.59
C MET A 182 3.02 -31.80 2.67
N SER A 183 3.97 -32.71 2.94
CA SER A 183 5.39 -32.33 2.98
C SER A 183 5.92 -31.77 1.66
N MET A 184 5.43 -32.25 0.51
CA MET A 184 5.84 -31.71 -0.79
C MET A 184 5.25 -30.32 -1.08
N LYS A 185 3.97 -30.08 -0.73
CA LYS A 185 3.33 -28.77 -0.92
C LYS A 185 3.89 -27.69 0.02
N TRP A 186 4.52 -28.07 1.12
CA TRP A 186 5.01 -27.14 2.16
C TRP A 186 6.48 -26.73 1.99
N ASN A 187 7.19 -27.26 0.98
CA ASN A 187 8.59 -26.93 0.69
C ASN A 187 8.80 -25.60 -0.07
N TYR A 188 7.77 -24.75 -0.16
CA TYR A 188 7.89 -23.40 -0.73
C TYR A 188 8.17 -22.39 0.39
N SER A 189 9.46 -22.06 0.54
CA SER A 189 10.00 -20.84 1.15
C SER A 189 9.24 -20.30 2.36
N THR A 190 9.21 -21.04 3.47
CA THR A 190 9.27 -20.35 4.75
C THR A 190 10.64 -19.66 4.80
N PRO A 191 10.71 -18.32 4.93
CA PRO A 191 11.98 -17.65 5.09
C PRO A 191 12.63 -18.23 6.34
N ASN A 192 13.84 -18.74 6.14
CA ASN A 192 14.68 -19.40 7.14
C ASN A 192 14.44 -18.75 8.51
N ARG A 193 13.83 -19.49 9.43
CA ARG A 193 13.54 -19.05 10.80
C ARG A 193 14.89 -18.66 11.40
N ARG A 194 15.23 -17.36 11.32
CA ARG A 194 16.48 -16.84 11.87
C ARG A 194 16.43 -17.12 13.36
N ASP A 195 17.30 -18.01 13.79
CA ASP A 195 17.75 -18.10 15.16
C ASP A 195 18.15 -16.68 15.62
N ASN A 196 17.37 -16.16 16.56
CA ASN A 196 17.80 -15.28 17.64
C ASN A 196 18.95 -14.30 17.31
N ALA A 197 18.65 -13.24 16.57
CA ALA A 197 19.47 -12.03 16.57
C ALA A 197 18.58 -10.79 16.36
N LYS A 198 18.26 -10.11 17.47
CA LYS A 198 17.64 -8.77 17.55
C LYS A 198 16.49 -8.51 16.57
N VAL A 199 15.27 -8.83 16.99
CA VAL A 199 14.09 -8.14 16.47
C VAL A 199 13.57 -7.29 17.62
N ASP A 200 13.69 -5.97 17.46
CA ASP A 200 13.09 -5.00 18.36
C ASP A 200 11.57 -5.24 18.37
N ILE A 201 11.05 -5.71 19.49
CA ILE A 201 9.61 -5.84 19.68
C ILE A 201 9.07 -4.43 19.85
N ILE A 202 8.42 -3.92 18.82
CA ILE A 202 7.59 -2.71 18.92
C ILE A 202 6.29 -3.15 19.58
N GLU A 203 6.19 -2.93 20.88
CA GLU A 203 4.93 -3.05 21.62
C GLU A 203 4.06 -1.82 21.31
N ILE A 204 3.00 -2.04 20.53
CA ILE A 204 1.98 -1.01 20.27
C ILE A 204 0.94 -1.12 21.38
N ASP A 205 0.97 -0.19 22.32
CA ASP A 205 -0.09 -0.03 23.31
C ASP A 205 -1.37 0.48 22.61
N LEU A 206 -2.40 -0.37 22.61
CA LEU A 206 -3.73 -0.07 22.05
C LEU A 206 -4.69 0.54 23.08
N THR A 207 -4.21 0.94 24.26
CA THR A 207 -5.05 1.48 25.36
C THR A 207 -4.89 2.98 25.60
N SER A 208 -4.08 3.67 24.81
CA SER A 208 -3.89 5.12 24.94
C SER A 208 -5.05 5.90 24.30
N PRO A 209 -5.74 6.80 25.04
CA PRO A 209 -6.88 7.55 24.51
C PRO A 209 -6.43 8.57 23.47
N THR A 210 -7.06 8.53 22.29
CA THR A 210 -6.90 9.51 21.22
C THR A 210 -7.25 10.90 21.75
N ASN A 211 -6.24 11.71 22.07
CA ASN A 211 -6.45 13.10 22.44
C ASN A 211 -7.07 13.85 21.25
N GLN A 212 -8.34 14.19 21.42
CA GLN A 212 -9.05 15.23 20.69
C GLN A 212 -8.47 16.60 21.04
N ILE A 213 -7.98 17.33 20.05
CA ILE A 213 -7.80 18.80 20.03
C ILE A 213 -8.03 19.19 18.57
N ILE A 214 -9.22 19.60 18.12
CA ILE A 214 -9.84 20.95 18.22
C ILE A 214 -8.83 22.09 17.96
N LEU A 215 -8.69 22.44 16.69
CA LEU A 215 -8.74 23.82 16.15
C LEU A 215 -9.10 23.75 14.66
#